data_AF-A0A7Y3EFH6-F1
#
_entry.id   AF-A0A7Y3EFH6-F1
#
_cell.length_a   1.000
_cell.length_b   1.000
_cell.length_c   1.000
_cell.angle_alpha   90.00
_cell.angle_beta   90.00
_cell.angle_gamma   90.00
#
_symmetry.space_group_name_H-M   'P 1'
#
loop_
_entity.id
_entity.type
_entity.pdbx_description
1 polymer ?
#
loop_
_entity_poly.entity_id
_entity_poly.type
_entity_poly.pdbx_seq_one_letter_code
_entity_poly.pdbx_strand_id
1 'polypeptide(L)'
;MPARYTRDHPDYVLASGFMHWLPGYEPYKQMRQFFAGGYKIHLSATLSEAQRVADAVLPLLRDMQIYHKVRPDRASYEAMNAGRQQGKFITVYVGPLQEKFLSVAKELDALLTAHQFTPGPTPSARLGGHAQEEQRAGLSRMIFYTTSPDFEL
;
A
#
# COMPACT_ATOMS: atom_id res chain seq x y z
N MET A 1 23.16 7.80 -0.76
CA MET A 1 21.81 8.40 -0.83
C MET A 1 20.81 7.26 -0.82
N PRO A 2 19.72 7.29 -0.03
CA PRO A 2 18.71 6.25 -0.11
C PRO A 2 18.15 6.20 -1.54
N ALA A 3 17.98 4.99 -2.07
CA ALA A 3 17.44 4.79 -3.40
C ALA A 3 16.04 5.42 -3.47
N ARG A 4 15.85 6.38 -4.36
CA ARG A 4 14.51 6.89 -4.65
C ARG A 4 13.73 5.75 -5.29
N TYR A 5 12.55 5.42 -4.76
CA TYR A 5 11.62 4.50 -5.41
C TYR A 5 11.14 5.10 -6.72
N THR A 6 11.91 4.84 -7.75
CA THR A 6 11.75 5.32 -9.11
C THR A 6 11.46 4.11 -10.00
N ARG A 7 11.07 4.38 -11.24
CA ARG A 7 10.69 3.34 -12.22
C ARG A 7 11.77 2.29 -12.47
N ASP A 8 13.01 2.59 -12.13
CA ASP A 8 14.18 1.74 -12.39
C ASP A 8 14.67 0.98 -11.15
N HIS A 9 13.87 0.93 -10.07
CA HIS A 9 14.26 0.22 -8.85
C HIS A 9 14.35 -1.31 -9.12
N PRO A 10 15.51 -1.97 -8.88
CA PRO A 10 15.75 -3.34 -9.31
C PRO A 10 14.83 -4.38 -8.66
N ASP A 11 14.38 -4.12 -7.43
CA ASP A 11 13.48 -5.02 -6.71
C ASP A 11 12.00 -4.91 -7.11
N TYR A 12 11.64 -3.96 -7.99
CA TYR A 12 10.25 -3.70 -8.34
C TYR A 12 9.99 -3.89 -9.84
N VAL A 13 8.80 -4.39 -10.16
CA VAL A 13 8.30 -4.53 -11.53
C VAL A 13 7.24 -3.45 -11.79
N LEU A 14 7.44 -2.63 -12.82
CA LEU A 14 6.45 -1.66 -13.25
C LEU A 14 5.31 -2.36 -14.01
N ALA A 15 4.09 -2.32 -13.47
CA ALA A 15 2.89 -2.85 -14.11
C ALA A 15 1.67 -1.99 -13.76
N SER A 16 0.75 -1.79 -14.70
CA SER A 16 -0.50 -1.01 -14.50
C SER A 16 -0.29 0.38 -13.86
N GLY A 17 0.87 1.01 -14.09
CA GLY A 17 1.22 2.32 -13.50
C GLY A 17 1.63 2.28 -12.02
N PHE A 18 1.97 1.12 -11.49
CA PHE A 18 2.51 0.94 -10.14
C PHE A 18 3.83 0.16 -10.19
N MET A 19 4.70 0.42 -9.22
CA MET A 19 5.87 -0.41 -8.93
C MET A 19 5.44 -1.52 -7.98
N HIS A 20 5.55 -2.78 -8.40
CA HIS A 20 5.16 -3.96 -7.62
C HIS A 20 6.39 -4.65 -7.06
N TRP A 21 6.40 -4.90 -5.75
CA TRP A 21 7.43 -5.75 -5.13
C TRP A 21 6.87 -7.11 -4.80
N LEU A 22 7.47 -8.17 -5.33
CA LEU A 22 7.03 -9.55 -5.14
C LEU A 22 8.03 -10.27 -4.21
N PRO A 23 7.57 -11.01 -3.17
CA PRO A 23 8.45 -11.70 -2.22
C PRO A 23 9.18 -12.95 -2.79
N GLY A 24 9.66 -12.93 -4.03
CA GLY A 24 10.17 -14.10 -4.72
C GLY A 24 9.07 -15.10 -5.13
N TYR A 25 9.42 -16.13 -5.90
CA TYR A 25 8.44 -17.02 -6.56
C TYR A 25 7.56 -17.81 -5.58
N GLU A 26 8.16 -18.48 -4.60
CA GLU A 26 7.41 -19.35 -3.66
C GLU A 26 6.49 -18.55 -2.73
N PRO A 27 6.95 -17.47 -2.06
CA PRO A 27 6.05 -16.64 -1.25
C PRO A 27 4.97 -15.96 -2.09
N TYR A 28 5.27 -15.54 -3.32
CA TYR A 28 4.26 -15.02 -4.24
C TYR A 28 3.19 -16.06 -4.57
N LYS A 29 3.56 -17.30 -4.89
CA LYS A 29 2.63 -18.39 -5.21
C LYS A 29 1.73 -18.73 -4.02
N GLN A 30 2.30 -18.79 -2.81
CA GLN A 30 1.55 -19.02 -1.57
C GLN A 30 0.61 -17.85 -1.27
N MET A 31 1.03 -16.62 -1.52
CA MET A 31 0.19 -15.46 -1.28
C MET A 31 -0.88 -15.29 -2.36
N ARG A 32 -0.62 -15.72 -3.60
CA ARG A 32 -1.58 -15.66 -4.69
C ARG A 32 -2.85 -16.45 -4.41
N GLN A 33 -2.76 -17.56 -3.67
CA GLN A 33 -3.95 -18.31 -3.23
C GLN A 33 -4.84 -17.50 -2.26
N PHE A 34 -4.23 -16.55 -1.54
CA PHE A 34 -4.90 -15.62 -0.62
C PHE A 34 -5.31 -14.32 -1.32
N PHE A 35 -4.91 -14.10 -2.56
CA PHE A 35 -5.42 -12.96 -3.33
C PHE A 35 -6.87 -13.14 -3.73
N ALA A 36 -7.43 -14.35 -3.71
CA ALA A 36 -8.87 -14.54 -3.92
C ALA A 36 -9.71 -13.65 -2.97
N GLY A 37 -9.21 -13.24 -1.80
CA GLY A 37 -9.86 -12.21 -1.00
C GLY A 37 -9.17 -11.93 0.33
N GLY A 38 -9.54 -10.84 0.99
CA GLY A 38 -9.03 -10.46 2.31
C GLY A 38 -8.71 -8.99 2.48
N TYR A 39 -7.87 -8.70 3.46
CA TYR A 39 -7.49 -7.34 3.85
C TYR A 39 -6.48 -6.73 2.89
N LYS A 40 -6.80 -5.54 2.40
CA LYS A 40 -5.90 -4.65 1.67
C LYS A 40 -5.74 -3.38 2.49
N ILE A 41 -4.49 -2.96 2.71
CA ILE A 41 -4.18 -1.69 3.36
C ILE A 41 -3.79 -0.67 2.29
N HIS A 42 -4.35 0.53 2.39
CA HIS A 42 -3.98 1.69 1.60
C HIS A 42 -3.32 2.72 2.51
N LEU A 43 -2.13 3.17 2.14
CA LEU A 43 -1.47 4.28 2.81
C LEU A 43 -1.73 5.57 2.06
N SER A 44 -2.12 6.60 2.82
CA SER A 44 -2.36 7.94 2.32
C SER A 44 -1.42 8.95 2.98
N ALA A 45 -0.65 9.66 2.14
CA ALA A 45 0.25 10.73 2.54
C ALA A 45 0.06 11.96 1.66
N THR A 46 0.45 13.15 2.14
CA THR A 46 0.51 14.33 1.28
C THR A 46 1.52 14.12 0.14
N LEU A 47 1.39 14.88 -0.96
CA LEU A 47 2.36 14.82 -2.07
C LEU A 47 3.79 15.16 -1.65
N SER A 48 3.97 15.99 -0.62
CA SER A 48 5.30 16.34 -0.08
C SER A 48 5.90 15.22 0.78
N GLU A 49 5.07 14.41 1.45
CA GLU A 49 5.54 13.34 2.35
C GLU A 49 5.60 11.97 1.68
N ALA A 50 4.92 11.76 0.55
CA ALA A 50 4.79 10.45 -0.08
C ALA A 50 6.14 9.73 -0.30
N GLN A 51 7.18 10.44 -0.72
CA GLN A 51 8.51 9.84 -0.89
C GLN A 51 9.12 9.42 0.45
N ARG A 52 9.08 10.29 1.46
CA ARG A 52 9.64 9.99 2.79
C ARG A 52 8.92 8.82 3.45
N VAL A 53 7.60 8.73 3.25
CA VAL A 53 6.79 7.62 3.72
C VAL A 53 7.18 6.33 2.99
N ALA A 54 7.34 6.36 1.66
CA ALA A 54 7.81 5.21 0.90
C ALA A 54 9.21 4.75 1.37
N ASP A 55 10.12 5.69 1.60
CA ASP A 55 11.47 5.43 2.09
C ASP A 55 11.49 4.73 3.45
N ALA A 56 10.54 5.04 4.32
CA ALA A 56 10.40 4.39 5.63
C ALA A 56 9.65 3.05 5.57
N VAL A 57 8.51 3.02 4.87
CA VAL A 57 7.56 1.89 4.90
C VAL A 57 8.01 0.71 4.06
N LEU A 58 8.53 0.96 2.85
CA LEU A 58 8.79 -0.11 1.90
C LEU A 58 9.86 -1.11 2.38
N PRO A 59 10.97 -0.70 3.04
CA PRO A 59 11.89 -1.64 3.67
C PRO A 59 11.20 -2.54 4.69
N LEU A 60 10.38 -1.98 5.59
CA LEU A 60 9.62 -2.74 6.58
C LEU A 60 8.73 -3.80 5.91
N LEU A 61 7.99 -3.43 4.86
CA LEU A 61 7.13 -4.37 4.13
C LEU A 61 7.92 -5.50 3.46
N ARG A 62 9.13 -5.22 2.96
CA ARG A 62 10.04 -6.24 2.40
C ARG A 62 10.56 -7.17 3.47
N ASP A 63 10.97 -6.66 4.62
CA ASP A 63 11.43 -7.47 5.75
C ASP A 63 10.32 -8.40 6.25
N MET A 64 9.06 -7.93 6.23
CA MET A 64 7.87 -8.73 6.54
C MET A 64 7.43 -9.68 5.41
N GLN A 65 8.10 -9.67 4.26
CA GLN A 65 7.77 -10.46 3.07
C GLN A 65 6.33 -10.25 2.57
N ILE A 66 5.85 -8.99 2.60
CA ILE A 66 4.49 -8.63 2.21
C ILE A 66 4.49 -8.01 0.81
N TYR A 67 3.69 -8.56 -0.09
CA TYR A 67 3.46 -7.93 -1.39
C TYR A 67 2.80 -6.57 -1.25
N HIS A 68 3.34 -5.65 -2.00
CA HIS A 68 2.83 -4.30 -2.06
C HIS A 68 3.14 -3.68 -3.41
N LYS A 69 2.40 -2.63 -3.72
CA LYS A 69 2.65 -1.79 -4.88
C LYS A 69 2.63 -0.32 -4.48
N VAL A 70 3.44 0.49 -5.17
CA VAL A 70 3.60 1.91 -4.87
C VAL A 70 3.56 2.74 -6.17
N ARG A 71 3.09 3.99 -6.10
CA ARG A 71 3.16 4.91 -7.24
C ARG A 71 4.63 5.28 -7.52
N PRO A 72 5.08 5.21 -8.79
CA PRO A 72 6.50 5.32 -9.14
C PRO A 72 7.11 6.71 -8.96
N ASP A 73 6.27 7.76 -8.97
CA ASP A 73 6.75 9.14 -8.92
C ASP A 73 5.65 10.11 -8.46
N ARG A 74 6.06 11.31 -8.06
CA ARG A 74 5.15 12.37 -7.57
C ARG A 74 4.07 12.72 -8.59
N ALA A 75 4.43 12.86 -9.87
CA ALA A 75 3.48 13.24 -10.91
C ALA A 75 2.37 12.19 -11.09
N SER A 76 2.75 10.91 -11.05
CA SER A 76 1.81 9.78 -11.10
C SER A 76 0.90 9.74 -9.87
N TYR A 77 1.39 10.11 -8.70
CA TYR A 77 0.57 10.19 -7.49
C TYR A 77 -0.37 11.40 -7.52
N GLU A 78 0.10 12.56 -7.98
CA GLU A 78 -0.72 13.76 -8.18
C GLU A 78 -1.87 13.49 -9.14
N ALA A 79 -1.60 12.88 -10.30
CA ALA A 79 -2.64 12.49 -11.25
C ALA A 79 -3.64 11.49 -10.66
N MET A 80 -3.18 10.56 -9.79
CA MET A 80 -4.05 9.61 -9.11
C MET A 80 -4.98 10.29 -8.10
N ASN A 81 -4.48 11.32 -7.39
CA ASN A 81 -5.24 12.11 -6.44
C ASN A 81 -6.32 12.98 -7.07
N ALA A 82 -6.13 13.40 -8.33
CA ALA A 82 -7.17 14.06 -9.11
C ALA A 82 -8.23 13.08 -9.66
N GLY A 83 -7.94 11.78 -9.65
CA GLY A 83 -8.78 10.74 -10.18
C GLY A 83 -9.59 10.00 -9.12
N ARG A 84 -10.16 8.86 -9.53
CA ARG A 84 -11.04 8.04 -8.69
C ARG A 84 -10.29 7.06 -7.76
N GLN A 85 -8.95 7.15 -7.68
CA GLN A 85 -8.10 6.30 -6.83
C GLN A 85 -7.30 7.14 -5.81
N GLN A 86 -7.85 8.29 -5.44
CA GLN A 86 -7.24 9.25 -4.51
C GLN A 86 -6.76 8.56 -3.22
N GLY A 87 -5.62 9.02 -2.69
CA GLY A 87 -5.11 8.63 -1.37
C GLY A 87 -4.50 7.21 -1.27
N LYS A 88 -4.43 6.44 -2.36
CA LYS A 88 -3.95 5.04 -2.37
C LYS A 88 -2.55 4.89 -2.96
N PHE A 89 -1.55 5.64 -2.47
CA PHE A 89 -0.25 5.67 -3.13
C PHE A 89 0.62 4.44 -2.85
N ILE A 90 0.45 3.79 -1.70
CA ILE A 90 0.93 2.43 -1.42
C ILE A 90 -0.29 1.55 -1.17
N THR A 91 -0.34 0.38 -1.82
CA THR A 91 -1.29 -0.69 -1.52
C THR A 91 -0.53 -1.90 -0.99
N VAL A 92 -0.95 -2.42 0.16
CA VAL A 92 -0.35 -3.57 0.85
C VAL A 92 -1.37 -4.70 0.89
N TYR A 93 -0.97 -5.90 0.48
CA TYR A 93 -1.87 -7.04 0.37
C TYR A 93 -1.58 -8.04 1.49
N VAL A 94 -2.44 -8.03 2.51
CA VAL A 94 -2.18 -8.77 3.75
C VAL A 94 -2.78 -10.18 3.71
N GLY A 95 -3.82 -10.40 2.90
CA GLY A 95 -4.53 -11.67 2.77
C GLY A 95 -5.72 -11.77 3.74
N PRO A 96 -6.35 -12.95 3.86
CA PRO A 96 -7.63 -13.12 4.57
C PRO A 96 -7.50 -13.18 6.09
N LEU A 97 -6.30 -13.45 6.62
CA LEU A 97 -6.10 -13.63 8.05
C LEU A 97 -6.12 -12.30 8.80
N GLN A 98 -7.14 -12.11 9.65
CA GLN A 98 -7.31 -10.90 10.46
C GLN A 98 -6.13 -10.65 11.40
N GLU A 99 -5.56 -11.69 12.01
CA GLU A 99 -4.39 -11.55 12.89
C GLU A 99 -3.18 -10.98 12.14
N LYS A 100 -2.96 -11.43 10.90
CA LYS A 100 -1.92 -10.89 10.04
C LYS A 100 -2.20 -9.43 9.69
N PHE A 101 -3.45 -9.09 9.37
CA PHE A 101 -3.86 -7.69 9.18
C PHE A 101 -3.54 -6.82 10.40
N LEU A 102 -3.92 -7.24 11.59
CA LEU A 102 -3.69 -6.50 12.83
C LEU A 102 -2.19 -6.32 13.11
N SER A 103 -1.40 -7.38 12.92
CA SER A 103 0.06 -7.33 13.07
C SER A 103 0.69 -6.33 12.09
N VAL A 104 0.35 -6.39 10.81
CA VAL A 104 0.88 -5.47 9.79
C VAL A 104 0.45 -4.04 10.03
N ALA A 105 -0.83 -3.81 10.34
CA ALA A 105 -1.35 -2.48 10.63
C ALA A 105 -0.66 -1.86 11.84
N LYS A 106 -0.39 -2.65 12.90
CA LYS A 106 0.31 -2.19 14.10
C LYS A 106 1.74 -1.72 13.80
N GLU A 107 2.52 -2.53 13.07
CA GLU A 107 3.91 -2.17 12.72
C GLU A 107 3.95 -0.92 11.84
N LEU A 108 3.06 -0.83 10.84
CA LEU A 108 2.93 0.36 10.01
C LEU A 108 2.54 1.60 10.83
N ASP A 109 1.57 1.47 11.73
CA ASP A 109 1.08 2.62 12.51
C ASP A 109 2.12 3.16 13.48
N ALA A 110 2.87 2.25 14.12
CA ALA A 110 3.98 2.60 15.00
C ALA A 110 5.06 3.38 14.24
N LEU A 111 5.46 2.88 13.06
CA LEU A 111 6.44 3.54 12.20
C LEU A 111 5.94 4.93 11.77
N LEU A 112 4.74 5.01 11.19
CA LEU A 112 4.18 6.25 10.67
C LEU A 112 4.01 7.32 11.77
N THR A 113 3.62 6.90 12.97
CA THR A 113 3.48 7.79 14.14
C THR A 113 4.83 8.28 14.64
N ALA A 114 5.83 7.40 14.75
CA ALA A 114 7.17 7.78 15.20
C ALA A 114 7.83 8.82 14.29
N HIS A 115 7.57 8.75 12.99
CA HIS A 115 8.09 9.70 12.00
C HIS A 115 7.27 11.00 11.86
N GLN A 116 6.10 11.09 12.50
CA GLN A 116 5.21 12.26 12.45
C GLN A 116 4.90 12.73 11.02
N PHE A 117 4.66 11.78 10.10
CA PHE A 117 4.32 12.13 8.72
C PHE A 117 2.97 12.84 8.63
N THR A 118 2.80 13.63 7.57
CA THR A 118 1.53 14.33 7.33
C THR A 118 0.55 13.43 6.56
N PRO A 119 -0.66 13.19 7.08
CA PRO A 119 -1.65 12.38 6.40
C PRO A 119 -2.10 12.98 5.07
N GLY A 120 -2.34 12.11 4.10
CA GLY A 120 -2.93 12.49 2.82
C GLY A 120 -4.45 12.56 2.85
N PRO A 121 -5.08 12.74 1.67
CA PRO A 121 -6.54 12.72 1.56
C PRO A 121 -7.13 11.36 1.98
N THR A 122 -8.37 11.35 2.46
CA THR A 122 -9.09 10.09 2.69
C THR A 122 -9.22 9.34 1.35
N PRO A 123 -8.83 8.06 1.28
CA PRO A 123 -8.94 7.31 0.05
C PRO A 123 -10.36 7.19 -0.47
N SER A 124 -10.53 7.29 -1.79
CA SER A 124 -11.82 7.10 -2.44
C SER A 124 -12.31 5.64 -2.30
N ALA A 125 -13.62 5.42 -2.38
CA ALA A 125 -14.19 4.07 -2.36
C ALA A 125 -13.65 3.19 -3.50
N ARG A 126 -13.68 1.86 -3.30
CA ARG A 126 -13.30 0.90 -4.34
C ARG A 126 -14.21 1.04 -5.57
N LEU A 127 -13.60 1.02 -6.77
CA LEU A 127 -14.30 0.96 -8.05
C LEU A 127 -14.23 -0.49 -8.55
N GLY A 128 -15.25 -1.32 -8.29
CA GLY A 128 -15.32 -2.69 -8.81
C GLY A 128 -16.09 -3.64 -7.91
N GLY A 129 -17.06 -4.37 -8.49
CA GLY A 129 -17.87 -5.45 -7.90
C GLY A 129 -18.81 -5.06 -6.76
N HIS A 130 -18.28 -4.41 -5.73
CA HIS A 130 -18.98 -3.92 -4.55
C HIS A 130 -18.26 -2.66 -4.06
N ALA A 131 -18.90 -1.49 -4.22
CA ALA A 131 -18.37 -0.23 -3.69
C ALA A 131 -18.32 -0.33 -2.16
N GLN A 132 -17.12 -0.46 -1.61
CA GLN A 132 -16.89 -0.50 -0.18
C GLN A 132 -16.09 0.72 0.23
N GLU A 133 -16.57 1.40 1.27
CA GLU A 133 -15.84 2.48 1.90
C GLU A 133 -14.55 1.96 2.54
N GLU A 134 -13.51 2.78 2.46
CA GLU A 134 -12.22 2.51 3.09
C GLU A 134 -12.35 2.83 4.57
N GLN A 135 -12.03 1.87 5.43
CA GLN A 135 -12.06 2.05 6.87
C GLN A 135 -10.71 2.55 7.36
N ARG A 136 -10.71 3.55 8.25
CA ARG A 136 -9.47 4.04 8.86
C ARG A 136 -8.99 3.07 9.95
N ALA A 137 -7.68 2.88 10.05
CA ALA A 137 -7.05 2.15 11.14
C ALA A 137 -5.87 2.94 11.74
N GLY A 138 -5.55 2.66 13.00
CA GLY A 138 -4.39 3.25 13.69
C GLY A 138 -4.53 4.73 14.05
N LEU A 139 -3.48 5.24 14.70
CA LEU A 139 -3.36 6.61 15.22
C LEU A 139 -2.71 7.56 14.21
N SER A 140 -1.92 7.05 13.26
CA SER A 140 -1.22 7.84 12.23
C SER A 140 -2.18 8.61 11.32
N ARG A 141 -3.45 8.20 11.25
CA ARG A 141 -4.46 8.71 10.30
C ARG A 141 -4.09 8.47 8.83
N MET A 142 -3.09 7.65 8.55
CA MET A 142 -2.57 7.37 7.22
C MET A 142 -2.95 5.98 6.70
N ILE A 143 -3.40 5.09 7.60
CA ILE A 143 -3.76 3.72 7.27
C ILE A 143 -5.27 3.65 7.03
N PHE A 144 -5.60 3.12 5.86
CA PHE A 144 -6.95 2.76 5.49
C PHE A 144 -6.97 1.30 5.06
N TYR A 145 -8.10 0.64 5.17
CA TYR A 145 -8.23 -0.72 4.70
C TYR A 145 -9.60 -1.02 4.13
N THR A 146 -9.61 -2.03 3.27
CA THR A 146 -10.83 -2.63 2.75
C THR A 146 -10.68 -4.14 2.76
N THR A 147 -11.81 -4.83 2.81
CA THR A 147 -11.90 -6.28 2.64
C THR A 147 -12.44 -6.56 1.26
N SER A 148 -11.83 -7.45 0.52
CA SER A 148 -12.21 -7.71 -0.86
C SER A 148 -12.52 -9.18 -1.02
N PRO A 149 -13.67 -9.60 -1.57
CA PRO A 149 -13.95 -10.99 -1.85
C PRO A 149 -13.27 -11.50 -3.14
N ASP A 150 -12.60 -10.62 -3.91
CA ASP A 150 -11.92 -10.93 -5.19
C ASP A 150 -10.69 -10.03 -5.43
N PHE A 151 -9.67 -10.53 -6.15
CA PHE A 151 -8.54 -9.73 -6.63
C PHE A 151 -8.58 -9.53 -8.14
N GLU A 152 -8.77 -8.29 -8.54
CA GLU A 152 -8.53 -7.82 -9.91
C GLU A 152 -7.11 -7.23 -9.95
N LEU A 153 -6.28 -7.72 -10.88
CA LEU A 153 -4.98 -7.17 -11.25
C LEU A 153 -5.13 -6.03 -12.27
#